data_AF-A0A640S2G1-F1
#
_entry.id   AF-A0A640S2G1-F1
#
_cell.length_a   1.000
_cell.length_b   1.000
_cell.length_c   1.000
_cell.angle_alpha   90.00
_cell.angle_beta   90.00
_cell.angle_gamma   90.00
#
_symmetry.space_group_name_H-M   'P 1'
#
loop_
_entity.id
_entity.type
_entity.pdbx_description
1 polymer ?
#
loop_
_entity_poly.entity_id
_entity_poly.type
_entity_poly.pdbx_seq_one_letter_code
_entity_poly.pdbx_strand_id
1 'polypeptide(L)'
;MKLELPGCELNVSEGLLKFSWRGFAWLEVLIDRCVAVRFRPRGQDGSQQLVFQFRREDQESGGTVVALAEVPPEFSAPAQQFVAALGREYGIRSVTPEETEEEPLTRVPSAVQDWLVSPAGAPAEELYAEVFHRIEAEPAS
;
A
#
# COMPACT_ATOMS: atom_id res chain seq x y z
N MET A 1 -12.08 -14.21 -13.15
CA MET A 1 -12.71 -13.91 -11.84
C MET A 1 -12.91 -12.41 -11.70
N LYS A 2 -13.89 -11.95 -10.92
CA LYS A 2 -14.25 -10.52 -10.84
C LYS A 2 -14.61 -10.10 -9.41
N LEU A 3 -14.24 -8.87 -9.04
CA LEU A 3 -14.67 -8.19 -7.83
C LEU A 3 -15.18 -6.79 -8.20
N GLU A 4 -16.45 -6.53 -7.91
CA GLU A 4 -17.08 -5.22 -8.11
C GLU A 4 -17.14 -4.46 -6.78
N LEU A 5 -16.54 -3.28 -6.75
CA LEU A 5 -16.51 -2.38 -5.59
C LEU A 5 -17.14 -1.03 -6.00
N PRO A 6 -17.59 -0.22 -5.04
CA PRO A 6 -17.96 1.15 -5.32
C PRO A 6 -16.75 1.91 -5.89
N GLY A 7 -16.90 2.45 -7.11
CA GLY A 7 -15.86 3.22 -7.78
C GLY A 7 -14.72 2.42 -8.40
N CYS A 8 -14.60 1.11 -8.15
CA CYS A 8 -13.53 0.28 -8.70
C CYS A 8 -14.03 -1.12 -9.12
N GLU A 9 -13.55 -1.62 -10.24
CA GLU A 9 -13.76 -3.01 -10.66
C GLU A 9 -12.41 -3.70 -10.84
N LEU A 10 -12.27 -4.90 -10.28
CA LEU A 10 -11.14 -5.79 -10.51
C LEU A 10 -11.59 -6.99 -11.34
N ASN A 11 -10.88 -7.27 -12.41
CA ASN A 11 -11.16 -8.43 -13.28
C ASN A 11 -9.87 -9.17 -13.61
N VAL A 12 -9.89 -10.49 -13.47
CA VAL A 12 -8.83 -11.38 -13.95
C VAL A 12 -9.36 -12.20 -15.11
N SER A 13 -8.71 -12.06 -16.26
CA SER A 13 -9.00 -12.80 -17.49
C SER A 13 -7.72 -12.98 -18.28
N GLU A 14 -7.52 -14.18 -18.86
CA GLU A 14 -6.39 -14.45 -19.77
C GLU A 14 -5.01 -14.12 -19.18
N GLY A 15 -4.83 -14.31 -17.87
CA GLY A 15 -3.56 -14.03 -17.18
C GLY A 15 -3.32 -12.54 -16.90
N LEU A 16 -4.29 -11.67 -17.14
CA LEU A 16 -4.22 -10.24 -16.84
C LEU A 16 -5.11 -9.90 -15.65
N LEU A 17 -4.61 -9.08 -14.73
CA LEU A 17 -5.39 -8.41 -13.70
C LEU A 17 -5.62 -6.96 -14.12
N LYS A 18 -6.89 -6.61 -14.30
CA LYS A 18 -7.33 -5.27 -14.67
C LYS A 18 -7.99 -4.58 -13.48
N PHE A 19 -7.54 -3.37 -13.18
CA PHE A 19 -8.19 -2.41 -12.29
C PHE A 19 -8.89 -1.35 -13.14
N SER A 20 -10.16 -1.10 -12.87
CA SER A 20 -10.93 -0.04 -13.55
C SER A 20 -11.55 0.88 -12.50
N TRP A 21 -10.92 2.03 -12.26
CA TRP A 21 -11.48 3.09 -11.42
C TRP A 21 -12.46 3.93 -12.23
N ARG A 22 -13.74 3.85 -11.87
CA ARG A 22 -14.85 4.42 -12.65
C ARG A 22 -14.67 5.93 -12.81
N GLY A 23 -14.59 6.39 -14.05
CA GLY A 23 -14.46 7.80 -14.38
C GLY A 23 -13.06 8.41 -14.18
N PHE A 24 -12.05 7.60 -13.85
CA PHE A 24 -10.70 8.10 -13.59
C PHE A 24 -9.65 7.47 -14.50
N ALA A 25 -9.36 6.18 -14.32
CA ALA A 25 -8.30 5.48 -15.02
C ALA A 25 -8.50 3.97 -14.99
N TRP A 26 -7.70 3.26 -15.77
CA TRP A 26 -7.56 1.81 -15.67
C TRP A 26 -6.07 1.44 -15.65
N LEU A 27 -5.77 0.31 -15.03
CA LEU A 27 -4.44 -0.30 -15.01
C LEU A 27 -4.60 -1.77 -15.38
N GLU A 28 -3.76 -2.26 -16.28
CA GLU A 28 -3.70 -3.65 -16.68
C GLU A 28 -2.28 -4.18 -16.48
N VAL A 29 -2.17 -5.30 -15.79
CA VAL A 29 -0.89 -5.93 -15.43
C VAL A 29 -1.00 -7.45 -15.53
N LEU A 30 0.11 -8.10 -15.88
CA LEU A 30 0.18 -9.55 -15.86
C LEU A 30 0.04 -10.06 -14.43
N ILE A 31 -0.82 -11.07 -14.23
CA ILE A 31 -1.12 -11.61 -12.91
C ILE A 31 0.10 -12.31 -12.29
N ASP A 32 0.98 -12.88 -13.11
CA ASP A 32 2.23 -13.52 -12.69
C ASP A 32 3.24 -12.53 -12.09
N ARG A 33 3.04 -11.22 -12.31
CA ARG A 33 3.82 -10.14 -11.70
C ARG A 33 3.28 -9.71 -10.35
N CYS A 34 2.07 -10.15 -9.96
CA CYS A 34 1.51 -9.88 -8.65
C CYS A 34 2.25 -10.70 -7.59
N VAL A 35 3.06 -10.04 -6.77
CA VAL A 35 3.90 -10.71 -5.76
C VAL A 35 3.22 -10.80 -4.40
N ALA A 36 2.31 -9.88 -4.10
CA ALA A 36 1.59 -9.85 -2.83
C ALA A 36 0.26 -9.11 -2.94
N VAL A 37 -0.71 -9.54 -2.14
CA VAL A 37 -1.95 -8.81 -1.87
C VAL A 37 -2.15 -8.75 -0.36
N ARG A 38 -2.56 -7.59 0.16
CA ARG A 38 -2.84 -7.42 1.58
C ARG A 38 -4.07 -6.56 1.82
N PHE A 39 -4.78 -6.87 2.90
CA PHE A 39 -5.81 -6.01 3.45
C PHE A 39 -5.18 -5.03 4.42
N ARG A 40 -5.51 -3.74 4.27
CA ARG A 40 -5.17 -2.69 5.23
C ARG A 40 -6.46 -2.09 5.78
N PRO A 41 -6.63 -1.98 7.11
CA PRO A 41 -7.71 -1.19 7.67
C PRO A 41 -7.62 0.26 7.16
N ARG A 42 -8.77 0.87 6.90
CA ARG A 42 -8.86 2.29 6.57
C ARG A 42 -9.79 2.95 7.57
N GLY A 43 -9.24 3.79 8.45
CA GLY A 43 -10.04 4.47 9.47
C GLY A 43 -10.74 3.50 10.44
N GLN A 44 -11.78 4.00 11.11
CA GLN A 44 -12.51 3.29 12.16
C GLN A 44 -13.89 2.76 11.70
N ASP A 45 -14.29 3.02 10.46
CA ASP A 45 -15.60 2.68 9.91
C ASP A 45 -15.73 1.23 9.42
N GLY A 46 -14.66 0.43 9.61
CA GLY A 46 -14.57 -0.94 9.13
C GLY A 46 -14.27 -1.04 7.64
N SER A 47 -14.03 0.08 6.94
CA SER A 47 -13.54 0.05 5.58
C SER A 47 -12.09 -0.46 5.54
N GLN A 48 -11.75 -1.08 4.41
CA GLN A 48 -10.45 -1.66 4.17
C GLN A 48 -9.91 -1.19 2.81
N GLN A 49 -8.63 -1.40 2.59
CA GLN A 49 -7.98 -1.25 1.32
C GLN A 49 -7.31 -2.56 0.93
N LEU A 50 -7.55 -2.99 -0.30
CA LEU A 50 -6.74 -3.99 -0.95
C LEU A 50 -5.52 -3.31 -1.55
N VAL A 51 -4.33 -3.76 -1.13
CA VAL A 51 -3.05 -3.28 -1.65
C VAL A 51 -2.41 -4.40 -2.45
N PHE A 52 -2.28 -4.20 -3.75
CA PHE A 52 -1.63 -5.13 -4.66
C PHE A 52 -0.23 -4.65 -4.97
N GLN A 53 0.75 -5.55 -4.92
CA GLN A 53 2.14 -5.28 -5.22
C GLN A 53 2.58 -6.04 -6.46
N PHE A 54 3.16 -5.34 -7.43
CA PHE A 54 3.61 -5.91 -8.69
C PHE A 54 5.11 -5.67 -8.92
N ARG A 55 5.79 -6.67 -9.47
CA ARG A 55 7.16 -6.54 -9.96
C ARG A 55 7.16 -5.92 -11.36
N ARG A 56 8.05 -4.96 -11.61
CA ARG A 56 8.27 -4.43 -12.97
C ARG A 56 8.99 -5.43 -13.89
N GLU A 57 8.83 -5.22 -15.20
CA GLU A 57 9.35 -6.09 -16.24
C GLU A 57 10.86 -5.94 -16.45
N ASP A 58 11.41 -4.72 -16.35
CA ASP A 58 12.85 -4.47 -16.44
C ASP A 58 13.55 -4.74 -15.09
N GLN A 59 14.64 -5.51 -15.14
CA GLN A 59 15.40 -5.99 -13.99
C GLN A 59 16.67 -5.16 -13.72
N GLU A 60 16.76 -3.91 -14.20
CA GLU A 60 17.92 -3.06 -13.95
C GLU A 60 17.65 -2.00 -12.87
N SER A 61 16.39 -1.62 -12.67
CA SER A 61 15.97 -0.74 -11.57
C SER A 61 14.83 -1.41 -10.79
N GLY A 62 15.13 -1.92 -9.59
CA GLY A 62 14.21 -2.70 -8.74
C GLY A 62 12.97 -1.94 -8.25
N GLY A 63 12.09 -1.55 -9.16
CA GLY A 63 10.86 -0.84 -8.89
C GLY A 63 9.67 -1.76 -8.64
N THR A 64 8.80 -1.33 -7.74
CA THR A 64 7.51 -1.98 -7.46
C THR A 64 6.37 -1.05 -7.91
N VAL A 65 5.35 -1.62 -8.54
CA VAL A 65 4.07 -0.92 -8.76
C VAL A 65 3.10 -1.34 -7.67
N VAL A 66 2.45 -0.36 -7.04
CA VAL A 66 1.42 -0.61 -6.03
C VAL A 66 0.08 -0.10 -6.55
N ALA A 67 -0.94 -0.96 -6.55
CA ALA A 67 -2.31 -0.59 -6.89
C ALA A 67 -3.22 -0.76 -5.68
N LEU A 68 -4.15 0.17 -5.51
CA LEU A 68 -5.03 0.26 -4.34
C LEU A 68 -6.49 0.20 -4.78
N ALA A 69 -7.29 -0.61 -4.09
CA ALA A 69 -8.73 -0.63 -4.24
C ALA A 69 -9.40 -0.49 -2.86
N GLU A 70 -10.35 0.43 -2.75
CA GLU A 70 -11.11 0.66 -1.52
C GLU A 70 -12.22 -0.39 -1.38
N VAL A 71 -12.32 -1.01 -0.22
CA VAL A 71 -13.29 -2.04 0.10
C VAL A 71 -14.15 -1.54 1.27
N PRO A 72 -15.39 -1.10 0.99
CA PRO A 72 -16.34 -0.79 2.05
C PRO A 72 -16.69 -2.05 2.87
N PRO A 73 -17.12 -1.90 4.14
CA PRO A 73 -17.31 -3.02 5.04
C PRO A 73 -18.27 -4.09 4.49
N GLU A 74 -19.30 -3.69 3.76
CA GLU A 74 -20.28 -4.59 3.13
C GLU A 74 -19.70 -5.45 1.98
N PHE A 75 -18.53 -5.07 1.44
CA PHE A 75 -17.80 -5.82 0.42
C PHE A 75 -16.62 -6.63 0.99
N SER A 76 -16.43 -6.65 2.31
CA SER A 76 -15.30 -7.35 2.93
C SER A 76 -15.28 -8.85 2.61
N ALA A 77 -16.43 -9.54 2.73
CA ALA A 77 -16.49 -10.98 2.47
C ALA A 77 -16.26 -11.32 0.97
N PRO A 78 -16.90 -10.64 0.00
CA PRO A 78 -16.55 -10.79 -1.41
C PRO A 78 -15.07 -10.51 -1.72
N ALA A 79 -14.48 -9.48 -1.11
CA ALA A 79 -13.07 -9.15 -1.29
C ALA A 79 -12.15 -10.26 -0.76
N GLN A 80 -12.45 -10.83 0.40
CA GLN A 80 -11.70 -11.97 0.96
C GLN A 80 -11.79 -13.20 0.06
N GLN A 81 -12.98 -13.51 -0.47
CA GLN A 81 -13.16 -14.62 -1.41
C GLN A 81 -12.35 -14.42 -2.69
N PHE A 82 -12.32 -13.19 -3.21
CA PHE A 82 -11.51 -12.84 -4.38
C PHE A 82 -10.01 -13.05 -4.12
N VAL A 83 -9.47 -12.55 -3.01
CA VAL A 83 -8.05 -12.73 -2.66
C VAL A 83 -7.72 -14.21 -2.40
N ALA A 84 -8.60 -14.96 -1.74
CA ALA A 84 -8.43 -16.40 -1.55
C ALA A 84 -8.38 -17.15 -2.89
N ALA A 85 -9.24 -16.77 -3.84
CA ALA A 85 -9.23 -17.34 -5.18
C ALA A 85 -7.95 -17.01 -5.94
N LEU A 86 -7.43 -15.78 -5.82
CA LEU A 86 -6.13 -15.40 -6.38
C LEU A 86 -4.99 -16.27 -5.84
N GLY A 87 -4.97 -16.52 -4.53
CA GLY A 87 -3.96 -17.38 -3.91
C GLY A 87 -4.04 -18.82 -4.40
N ARG A 88 -5.24 -19.37 -4.55
CA ARG A 88 -5.45 -20.74 -5.03
C ARG A 88 -5.11 -20.93 -6.51
N GLU A 89 -5.46 -19.97 -7.36
CA GLU A 89 -5.33 -20.10 -8.82
C GLU A 89 -3.97 -19.64 -9.34
N TYR A 90 -3.36 -18.64 -8.71
CA TYR A 90 -2.13 -18.01 -9.20
C TYR A 90 -0.98 -18.06 -8.19
N GLY A 91 -1.17 -18.68 -7.02
CA GLY A 91 -0.12 -18.78 -5.99
C GLY A 91 0.23 -17.44 -5.33
N ILE A 92 -0.62 -16.42 -5.49
CA ILE A 92 -0.39 -15.07 -4.93
C ILE A 92 -0.52 -15.13 -3.40
N ARG A 93 0.51 -14.69 -2.69
CA ARG A 93 0.49 -14.67 -1.23
C ARG A 93 -0.41 -13.55 -0.72
N SER A 94 -1.38 -13.93 0.11
CA SER A 94 -2.12 -12.99 0.94
C SER A 94 -1.35 -12.80 2.24
N VAL A 95 -0.81 -11.62 2.47
CA VAL A 95 -0.06 -11.30 3.69
C VAL A 95 -1.01 -10.59 4.65
N THR A 96 -1.25 -11.15 5.83
CA THR A 96 -2.00 -10.45 6.88
C THR A 96 -1.12 -9.40 7.54
N PRO A 97 -1.70 -8.32 8.11
CA PRO A 97 -0.92 -7.29 8.82
C PRO A 97 0.01 -7.86 9.89
N GLU A 98 -0.37 -8.95 10.57
CA GLU A 98 0.46 -9.60 11.60
C GLU A 98 1.70 -10.31 11.04
N GLU A 99 1.69 -10.77 9.79
CA GLU A 99 2.88 -11.35 9.14
C GLU A 99 3.89 -10.27 8.71
N THR A 100 3.46 -9.00 8.74
CA THR A 100 4.33 -7.84 8.63
C THR A 100 4.40 -7.15 9.99
N GLU A 101 4.74 -7.89 11.05
CA GLU A 101 5.46 -7.25 12.15
C GLU A 101 6.65 -6.55 11.52
N GLU A 102 6.52 -5.23 11.38
CA GLU A 102 7.64 -4.34 11.18
C GLU A 102 8.65 -4.77 12.23
N GLU A 103 9.81 -5.30 11.81
CA GLU A 103 10.94 -5.42 12.70
C GLU A 103 10.99 -4.10 13.48
N PRO A 104 10.94 -4.13 14.82
CA PRO A 104 10.86 -2.91 15.60
C PRO A 104 11.98 -2.01 15.11
N LEU A 105 11.60 -0.84 14.57
CA LEU A 105 12.54 0.09 13.95
C LEU A 105 13.66 0.35 14.94
N THR A 106 14.79 -0.31 14.72
CA THR A 106 15.91 -0.25 15.65
C THR A 106 16.58 1.08 15.36
N ARG A 107 16.60 1.99 16.35
CA ARG A 107 17.35 3.25 16.23
C ARG A 107 18.77 2.91 15.82
N VAL A 108 19.18 3.38 14.63
CA VAL A 108 20.57 3.28 14.18
C VAL A 108 21.43 3.99 15.23
N PRO A 109 22.41 3.31 15.86
CA PRO A 109 23.29 3.95 16.83
C PRO A 109 23.96 5.17 16.20
N SER A 110 23.85 6.32 16.86
CA SER A 110 24.37 7.62 16.42
C SER A 110 25.89 7.68 16.23
N ALA A 111 26.61 6.60 16.55
CA ALA A 111 28.06 6.49 16.46
C ALA A 111 28.56 5.87 15.14
N VAL A 112 27.68 5.49 14.21
CA VAL A 112 28.09 4.91 12.92
C VAL A 112 28.28 6.03 11.89
N GLN A 113 29.45 6.04 11.26
CA GLN A 113 29.99 7.09 10.40
C GLN A 113 29.23 7.32 9.08
N ASP A 114 28.16 6.56 8.83
CA ASP A 114 27.31 6.63 7.64
C ASP A 114 26.13 7.62 7.78
N TRP A 115 26.14 8.48 8.81
CA TRP A 115 25.03 9.39 9.18
C TRP A 115 24.70 10.50 8.17
N LEU A 116 25.48 10.65 7.10
CA LEU A 116 25.42 11.78 6.16
C LEU A 116 24.12 11.89 5.32
N VAL A 117 23.13 11.03 5.56
CA VAL A 117 21.84 11.01 4.85
C VAL A 117 20.61 10.83 5.74
N SER A 118 20.73 10.87 7.08
CA SER A 118 19.55 10.83 7.94
C SER A 118 19.05 12.23 8.30
N PRO A 119 17.89 12.69 7.78
CA PRO A 119 17.41 14.05 7.98
C PRO A 119 16.84 14.31 9.39
N ALA A 120 16.87 13.34 10.30
CA ALA A 120 16.29 13.44 11.64
C ALA A 120 17.36 13.42 12.74
N GLY A 121 18.30 14.36 12.67
CA GLY A 121 19.18 14.68 13.80
C GLY A 121 18.58 15.78 14.69
N ALA A 122 19.16 16.03 15.87
CA ALA A 122 18.75 17.12 16.78
C ALA A 122 18.59 18.50 16.09
N PRO A 123 19.42 18.89 15.09
CA PRO A 123 19.20 20.14 14.36
C PRO A 123 17.91 20.17 13.53
N ALA A 124 17.44 19.01 13.05
CA ALA A 124 16.18 18.91 12.34
C ALA A 124 14.98 18.91 13.30
N GLU A 125 15.12 18.33 14.50
CA GLU A 125 14.09 18.41 15.54
C GLU A 125 13.84 19.85 16.00
N GLU A 126 14.89 20.67 16.09
CA GLU A 126 14.77 22.11 16.37
C GLU A 126 14.01 22.86 15.26
N LEU A 127 14.31 22.56 13.97
CA LEU A 127 13.58 23.11 12.83
C LEU A 127 12.11 22.67 12.81
N TYR A 128 11.81 21.40 13.14
CA TYR A 128 10.43 20.92 13.24
C TYR A 128 9.67 21.63 14.35
N ALA A 129 10.28 21.78 15.54
CA ALA A 129 9.68 22.49 16.66
C ALA A 129 9.36 23.95 16.32
N GLU A 130 10.28 24.64 15.62
CA GLU A 130 10.07 26.01 15.17
C GLU A 130 8.91 26.14 14.18
N VAL A 131 8.81 25.21 13.20
CA VAL A 131 7.72 25.19 12.23
C VAL A 131 6.36 24.93 12.89
N PHE A 132 6.27 23.94 13.77
CA PHE A 132 5.02 23.65 14.49
C PHE A 132 4.60 24.81 15.38
N HIS A 133 5.56 25.46 16.05
CA HIS A 133 5.25 26.62 16.87
C HIS A 133 4.71 27.78 16.04
N ARG A 134 5.21 27.99 14.82
CA ARG A 134 4.68 29.02 13.90
C ARG A 134 3.27 28.72 13.42
N ILE A 135 2.96 27.46 13.12
CA ILE A 135 1.61 27.02 12.69
C ILE A 135 0.58 27.23 13.81
N GLU A 136 0.97 26.99 15.07
CA GLU A 136 0.09 27.22 16.22
C GLU A 136 -0.08 28.70 16.56
N ALA A 137 0.91 29.53 16.24
CA ALA A 137 0.92 30.97 16.54
C ALA A 137 0.25 31.84 15.45
N GLU A 138 0.01 31.31 14.24
CA GLU A 138 -0.75 32.00 13.19
C GLU A 138 -2.25 31.69 13.32
N PRO A 139 -3.13 32.65 13.69
CA PRO A 139 -4.56 32.45 13.58
C PRO A 139 -4.94 32.36 12.09
N ALA A 140 -5.72 31.33 11.75
CA ALA A 140 -6.28 31.16 10.41
C ALA A 140 -6.93 32.49 9.95
N SER A 141 -6.35 33.10 8.91
CA SER A 141 -6.93 34.25 8.22
C SER A 141 -8.11 33.83 7.36
#